data_AF-A0A662W023-F1
#
_entry.id   AF-A0A662W023-F1
#
_cell.length_a   1.000
_cell.length_b   1.000
_cell.length_c   1.000
_cell.angle_alpha   90.00
_cell.angle_beta   90.00
_cell.angle_gamma   90.00
#
_symmetry.space_group_name_H-M   'P 1'
#
loop_
_entity.id
_entity.type
_entity.pdbx_description
1 polymer ?
#
loop_
_entity_poly.entity_id
_entity_poly.type
_entity_poly.pdbx_seq_one_letter_code
_entity_poly.pdbx_strand_id
1 'polypeptide(L)'
;MVYVRGKGFVSMMELIIVALILFAAFNIFFPGFSYRSRWSDALLLLKGRDIVLTIDRLEKLYNYSFDRSSLNEFLAKAFPETSLIVWPEIKGAIKSDIKVSCNCTDEELDYLRSWLSGIKLNGRDITFTICPTDLERINPCGKDKGPDVLVIIGYKELTDPKYLSLLREHLKKDNGIVEVADLTEEQIDDVQKEIFGLNWTGGFPNELIAYDEFGRKPDGVDDIIFHPYKYFHHVPIMLQAFPSRNVKIDPVLESTPPVCSDIARGVFKLRVNTTTDMPENYTFWICDFSSVYFDTDANQSADIVILVNDDFSVNYSDMIFNFSLRYVEPRRIGVSFKPGYTFHDFIKVDYGSGSLPPGREGKGLPPGEPSPPGWQQAAWASYEFLYPIDRDVNRILIRGNQDVRWENQDHPTPAVILNATFSRAAWIANFTENGVGDDERLLFISLLLWASNKKSEATVPENLR
;
A
#
# COMPACT_ATOMS: atom_id res chain seq x y z
N MET A 1 26.15 95.93 22.28
CA MET A 1 24.82 95.40 21.88
C MET A 1 25.03 93.95 21.47
N VAL A 2 24.84 93.00 22.40
CA VAL A 2 25.08 91.56 22.19
C VAL A 2 23.73 90.85 22.23
N TYR A 3 23.47 90.08 21.18
CA TYR A 3 22.20 89.46 20.82
C TYR A 3 21.66 88.49 21.89
N VAL A 4 20.52 88.82 22.50
CA VAL A 4 19.71 87.90 23.31
C VAL A 4 18.74 87.16 22.38
N ARG A 5 19.21 86.11 21.68
CA ARG A 5 18.36 85.25 20.81
C ARG A 5 18.31 83.77 21.21
N GLY A 6 19.19 83.30 22.10
CA GLY A 6 19.29 81.88 22.45
C GLY A 6 18.22 81.36 23.42
N LYS A 7 17.70 82.20 24.32
CA LYS A 7 16.80 81.75 25.41
C LYS A 7 15.43 81.26 24.92
N GLY A 8 14.86 81.89 23.90
CA GLY A 8 13.56 81.48 23.34
C GLY A 8 13.64 80.16 22.55
N PHE A 9 14.74 79.93 21.84
CA PHE A 9 14.97 78.68 21.10
C PHE A 9 15.15 77.48 22.04
N VAL A 10 15.91 77.67 23.13
CA VAL A 10 16.09 76.64 24.17
C VAL A 10 14.75 76.27 24.83
N SER A 11 13.91 77.26 25.15
CA SER A 11 12.61 77.00 25.77
C SER A 11 11.63 76.28 24.84
N MET A 12 11.64 76.58 23.54
CA MET A 12 10.86 75.83 22.54
C MET A 12 11.34 74.37 22.40
N MET A 13 12.65 74.14 22.38
CA MET A 13 13.22 72.79 22.34
C MET A 13 12.85 71.99 23.59
N GLU A 14 12.90 72.59 24.77
CA GLU A 14 12.53 71.95 26.03
C GLU A 14 11.05 71.56 26.07
N LEU A 15 10.17 72.42 25.56
CA LEU A 15 8.73 72.15 25.48
C LEU A 15 8.41 71.00 24.52
N ILE A 16 9.09 70.93 23.38
CA ILE A 16 8.98 69.81 22.42
C ILE A 16 9.46 68.51 23.07
N ILE A 17 10.60 68.54 23.79
CA ILE A 17 11.14 67.37 24.47
C ILE A 17 10.17 66.89 25.57
N VAL A 18 9.62 67.80 26.38
CA VAL A 18 8.62 67.46 27.40
C VAL A 18 7.36 66.87 26.77
N ALA A 19 6.87 67.42 25.66
CA ALA A 19 5.73 66.88 24.94
C ALA A 19 5.99 65.46 24.41
N LEU A 20 7.19 65.22 23.86
CA LEU A 20 7.61 63.89 23.40
C LEU A 20 7.74 62.89 24.55
N ILE A 21 8.32 63.31 25.69
CA ILE A 21 8.44 62.47 26.90
C ILE A 21 7.05 62.13 27.43
N LEU A 22 6.14 63.09 27.50
CA LEU A 22 4.76 62.86 27.94
C LEU A 22 4.01 61.93 26.99
N PHE A 23 4.19 62.08 25.67
CA PHE A 23 3.57 61.19 24.68
C PHE A 23 4.12 59.76 24.75
N ALA A 24 5.43 59.61 24.94
CA ALA A 24 6.06 58.31 25.13
C ALA A 24 5.60 57.66 26.45
N ALA A 25 5.59 58.42 27.54
CA ALA A 25 5.09 57.97 28.83
C ALA A 25 3.61 57.55 28.74
N PHE A 26 2.77 58.31 28.04
CA PHE A 26 1.37 57.97 27.85
C PHE A 26 1.19 56.64 27.09
N ASN A 27 1.95 56.41 26.02
CA ASN A 27 1.88 55.13 25.29
C ASN A 27 2.43 53.94 26.11
N ILE A 28 3.41 54.16 26.98
CA ILE A 28 4.00 53.10 27.82
C ILE A 28 3.09 52.76 29.01
N PHE A 29 2.51 53.76 29.67
CA PHE A 29 1.66 53.57 30.85
C PHE A 29 0.20 53.27 30.51
N PHE A 30 -0.26 53.65 29.31
CA PHE A 30 -1.60 53.36 28.80
C PHE A 30 -1.52 52.61 27.47
N PRO A 31 -0.94 51.40 27.42
CA PRO A 31 -1.02 50.57 26.23
C PRO A 31 -2.49 50.35 25.90
N GLY A 32 -2.87 50.57 24.64
CA GLY A 32 -4.26 50.41 24.21
C GLY A 32 -4.76 49.02 24.62
N PHE A 33 -5.79 48.98 25.49
CA PHE A 33 -6.42 47.74 25.91
C PHE A 33 -7.13 47.10 24.71
N SER A 34 -6.40 46.32 23.89
CA SER A 34 -7.02 45.49 22.86
C SER A 34 -7.63 44.27 23.54
N TYR A 35 -8.92 44.31 23.84
CA TYR A 35 -9.62 43.11 24.31
C TYR A 35 -9.76 42.13 23.14
N ARG A 36 -8.83 41.18 23.03
CA ARG A 36 -9.00 40.04 22.11
C ARG A 36 -10.05 39.10 22.70
N SER A 37 -11.31 39.34 22.36
CA SER A 37 -12.39 38.45 22.77
C SER A 37 -12.21 37.08 22.13
N ARG A 38 -12.31 36.00 22.92
CA ARG A 38 -12.25 34.62 22.40
C ARG A 38 -13.59 34.13 21.83
N TRP A 39 -14.52 35.05 21.54
CA TRP A 39 -15.83 34.73 20.97
C TRP A 39 -15.71 34.09 19.58
N SER A 40 -14.73 34.49 18.78
CA SER A 40 -14.42 33.85 17.51
C SER A 40 -14.02 32.38 17.69
N ASP A 41 -13.16 32.09 18.67
CA ASP A 41 -12.69 30.73 18.97
C ASP A 41 -13.84 29.85 19.45
N ALA A 42 -14.68 30.38 20.35
CA ALA A 42 -15.85 29.69 20.88
C ALA A 42 -16.90 29.41 19.78
N LEU A 43 -17.13 30.37 18.88
CA LEU A 43 -18.01 30.19 17.73
C LEU A 43 -17.48 29.13 16.75
N LEU A 44 -16.17 29.12 16.49
CA LEU A 44 -15.53 28.12 15.63
C LEU A 44 -15.67 26.71 16.24
N LEU A 45 -15.42 26.55 17.54
CA LEU A 45 -15.57 25.28 18.24
C LEU A 45 -17.02 24.77 18.22
N LEU A 46 -17.99 25.66 18.47
CA LEU A 46 -19.40 25.32 18.44
C LEU A 46 -19.84 24.90 17.04
N LYS A 47 -19.51 25.69 16.01
CA LYS A 47 -19.79 25.36 14.60
C LYS A 47 -19.14 24.04 14.18
N GLY A 48 -17.89 23.78 14.59
CA GLY A 48 -17.19 22.53 14.31
C GLY A 48 -17.87 21.32 14.95
N ARG A 49 -18.28 21.42 16.22
CA ARG A 49 -19.00 20.35 16.92
C ARG A 49 -20.35 20.06 16.27
N ASP A 50 -21.10 21.11 15.95
CA ASP A 50 -22.43 20.98 15.36
C ASP A 50 -22.35 20.35 13.97
N ILE A 51 -21.28 20.58 13.21
CA ILE A 51 -21.05 19.88 11.93
C ILE A 51 -20.83 18.41 12.12
N VAL A 52 -19.92 18.01 13.01
CA VAL A 52 -19.65 16.59 13.23
C VAL A 52 -20.92 15.87 13.66
N LEU A 53 -21.69 16.48 14.57
CA LEU A 53 -22.99 15.96 15.02
C LEU A 53 -24.04 15.93 13.90
N THR A 54 -24.05 16.92 13.00
CA THR A 54 -24.98 16.97 11.87
C THR A 54 -24.64 15.88 10.86
N ILE A 55 -23.36 15.74 10.52
CA ILE A 55 -22.87 14.69 9.62
C ILE A 55 -23.19 13.29 10.16
N ASP A 56 -23.00 13.09 11.48
CA ASP A 56 -23.33 11.85 12.18
C ASP A 56 -24.83 11.55 12.16
N ARG A 57 -25.68 12.54 12.50
CA ARG A 57 -27.16 12.41 12.46
C ARG A 57 -27.73 12.20 11.06
N LEU A 58 -27.02 12.65 10.03
CA LEU A 58 -27.38 12.39 8.62
C LEU A 58 -26.89 11.01 8.14
N GLU A 59 -26.21 10.24 9.00
CA GLU A 59 -25.57 8.96 8.67
C GLU A 59 -24.58 9.10 7.49
N LYS A 60 -23.99 10.29 7.33
CA LYS A 60 -23.02 10.60 6.28
C LYS A 60 -21.58 10.54 6.76
N LEU A 61 -21.34 10.42 8.07
CA LEU A 61 -20.00 10.44 8.67
C LEU A 61 -19.05 9.48 7.98
N TYR A 62 -19.48 8.22 7.84
CA TYR A 62 -18.70 7.19 7.17
C TYR A 62 -18.32 7.61 5.73
N ASN A 63 -19.29 8.00 4.90
CA ASN A 63 -19.03 8.38 3.51
C ASN A 63 -18.13 9.62 3.38
N TYR A 64 -18.36 10.64 4.20
CA TYR A 64 -17.59 11.87 4.20
C TYR A 64 -16.17 11.69 4.73
N SER A 65 -15.90 10.69 5.56
CA SER A 65 -14.54 10.31 5.98
C SER A 65 -13.70 9.76 4.83
N PHE A 66 -14.30 9.39 3.70
CA PHE A 66 -13.60 8.75 2.58
C PHE A 66 -13.76 9.45 1.22
N ASP A 67 -14.71 10.37 1.09
CA ASP A 67 -14.91 11.16 -0.12
C ASP A 67 -14.78 12.66 0.17
N ARG A 68 -13.63 13.21 -0.23
CA ARG A 68 -13.33 14.64 -0.10
C ARG A 68 -14.31 15.49 -0.88
N SER A 69 -14.76 15.04 -2.06
CA SER A 69 -15.64 15.83 -2.93
C SER A 69 -17.01 16.01 -2.26
N SER A 70 -17.57 14.91 -1.77
CA SER A 70 -18.83 14.92 -1.02
C SER A 70 -18.74 15.74 0.27
N LEU A 71 -17.66 15.60 1.04
CA LEU A 71 -17.45 16.41 2.25
C LEU A 71 -17.29 17.89 1.91
N ASN A 72 -16.56 18.23 0.85
CA ASN A 72 -16.37 19.62 0.42
C ASN A 72 -17.68 20.26 -0.04
N GLU A 73 -18.50 19.52 -0.80
CA GLU A 73 -19.82 20.00 -1.23
C GLU A 73 -20.74 20.24 -0.02
N PHE A 74 -20.71 19.35 0.97
CA PHE A 74 -21.45 19.52 2.21
C PHE A 74 -20.98 20.76 2.98
N LEU A 75 -19.67 20.92 3.17
CA LEU A 75 -19.10 22.05 3.91
C LEU A 75 -19.35 23.39 3.20
N ALA A 76 -19.28 23.42 1.87
CA ALA A 76 -19.61 24.60 1.07
C ALA A 76 -21.09 25.02 1.22
N LYS A 77 -22.00 24.04 1.35
CA LYS A 77 -23.43 24.31 1.62
C LYS A 77 -23.67 24.71 3.08
N ALA A 78 -22.96 24.11 4.03
CA ALA A 78 -23.09 24.42 5.45
C ALA A 78 -22.51 25.79 5.83
N PHE A 79 -21.50 26.25 5.08
CA PHE A 79 -20.83 27.53 5.29
C PHE A 79 -20.83 28.40 4.02
N PRO A 80 -21.97 29.01 3.68
CA PRO A 80 -22.05 29.95 2.56
C PRO A 80 -21.39 31.30 2.86
N GLU A 81 -21.04 31.58 4.13
CA GLU A 81 -20.49 32.87 4.58
C GLU A 81 -19.00 33.04 4.23
N THR A 82 -18.62 34.22 3.76
CA THR A 82 -17.25 34.58 3.35
C THR A 82 -16.25 34.71 4.52
N SER A 83 -16.72 34.63 5.78
CA SER A 83 -15.88 34.83 6.97
C SER A 83 -15.20 33.56 7.48
N LEU A 84 -15.54 32.38 6.95
CA LEU A 84 -14.94 31.10 7.33
C LEU A 84 -14.34 30.41 6.11
N ILE A 85 -13.02 30.22 6.14
CA ILE A 85 -12.32 29.39 5.15
C ILE A 85 -12.32 27.97 5.69
N VAL A 86 -13.02 27.08 4.99
CA VAL A 86 -13.11 25.67 5.36
C VAL A 86 -12.46 24.85 4.27
N TRP A 87 -11.52 23.99 4.66
CA TRP A 87 -10.91 23.03 3.76
C TRP A 87 -11.01 21.63 4.38
N PRO A 88 -11.60 20.65 3.67
CA PRO A 88 -11.57 19.27 4.11
C PRO A 88 -10.26 18.61 3.72
N GLU A 89 -9.70 17.87 4.66
CA GLU A 89 -8.52 17.04 4.46
C GLU A 89 -8.83 15.61 4.92
N ILE A 90 -8.60 14.64 4.04
CA ILE A 90 -8.71 13.22 4.38
C ILE A 90 -7.31 12.62 4.25
N LYS A 91 -6.76 12.14 5.37
CA LYS A 91 -5.43 11.54 5.43
C LYS A 91 -5.52 10.03 5.59
N GLY A 92 -4.75 9.29 4.78
CA GLY A 92 -4.60 7.84 4.93
C GLY A 92 -5.84 7.01 4.56
N ALA A 93 -6.83 7.60 3.91
CA ALA A 93 -7.99 6.90 3.41
C ALA A 93 -7.71 6.28 2.03
N ILE A 94 -8.04 5.01 1.88
CA ILE A 94 -8.00 4.34 0.57
C ILE A 94 -9.14 4.88 -0.30
N LYS A 95 -8.78 5.36 -1.50
CA LYS A 95 -9.72 5.83 -2.54
C LYS A 95 -10.60 4.68 -3.03
N SER A 96 -11.84 4.99 -3.39
CA SER A 96 -12.75 3.98 -3.95
C SER A 96 -12.42 3.60 -5.40
N ASP A 97 -11.74 4.47 -6.15
CA ASP A 97 -11.25 4.19 -7.50
C ASP A 97 -9.75 4.51 -7.56
N ILE A 98 -8.94 3.50 -7.88
CA ILE A 98 -7.48 3.58 -7.96
C ILE A 98 -7.09 3.35 -9.41
N LYS A 99 -6.39 4.34 -9.99
CA LYS A 99 -5.95 4.28 -11.38
C LYS A 99 -4.54 3.72 -11.48
N VAL A 100 -4.40 2.58 -12.15
CA VAL A 100 -3.14 1.85 -12.33
C VAL A 100 -2.74 1.91 -13.79
N SER A 101 -1.60 2.52 -14.10
CA SER A 101 -0.97 2.33 -15.40
C SER A 101 0.01 1.16 -15.32
N CYS A 102 0.00 0.26 -16.30
CA CYS A 102 0.80 -0.97 -16.29
C CYS A 102 1.69 -1.06 -17.54
N ASN A 103 3.01 -1.12 -17.36
CA ASN A 103 3.93 -1.56 -18.40
C ASN A 103 4.09 -3.07 -18.30
N CYS A 104 3.18 -3.77 -18.96
CA CYS A 104 2.90 -5.19 -18.75
C CYS A 104 2.47 -5.81 -20.08
N THR A 105 2.64 -7.12 -20.23
CA THR A 105 2.09 -7.88 -21.37
C THR A 105 0.56 -7.97 -21.27
N ASP A 106 -0.12 -8.33 -22.36
CA ASP A 106 -1.58 -8.49 -22.35
C ASP A 106 -2.02 -9.59 -21.36
N GLU A 107 -1.24 -10.67 -21.24
CA GLU A 107 -1.48 -11.77 -20.29
C GLU A 107 -1.35 -11.29 -18.84
N GLU A 108 -0.27 -10.58 -18.50
CA GLU A 108 -0.07 -9.96 -17.18
C GLU A 108 -1.19 -8.99 -16.83
N LEU A 109 -1.65 -8.22 -17.81
CA LEU A 109 -2.70 -7.25 -17.62
C LEU A 109 -4.04 -7.94 -17.29
N ASP A 110 -4.35 -9.07 -17.91
CA ASP A 110 -5.53 -9.87 -17.59
C ASP A 110 -5.42 -10.55 -16.22
N TYR A 111 -4.23 -11.01 -15.81
CA TYR A 111 -4.00 -11.49 -14.44
C TYR A 111 -4.23 -10.39 -13.41
N LEU A 112 -3.69 -9.20 -13.64
CA LEU A 112 -3.88 -8.06 -12.74
C LEU A 112 -5.34 -7.63 -12.64
N ARG A 113 -6.08 -7.59 -13.76
CA ARG A 113 -7.53 -7.32 -13.74
C ARG A 113 -8.28 -8.33 -12.89
N SER A 114 -7.89 -9.61 -12.99
CA SER A 114 -8.47 -10.68 -12.18
C SER A 114 -8.18 -10.48 -10.69
N TRP A 115 -6.91 -10.27 -10.33
CA TRP A 115 -6.46 -10.12 -8.94
C TRP A 115 -7.04 -8.88 -8.26
N LEU A 116 -7.18 -7.77 -8.99
CA LEU A 116 -7.63 -6.49 -8.46
C LEU A 116 -9.15 -6.30 -8.56
N SER A 117 -9.89 -7.31 -9.03
CA SER A 117 -11.35 -7.23 -9.16
C SER A 117 -12.04 -7.38 -7.80
N GLY A 118 -13.15 -6.65 -7.60
CA GLY A 118 -14.10 -6.91 -6.52
C GLY A 118 -13.57 -6.75 -5.09
N ILE A 119 -12.46 -6.04 -4.89
CA ILE A 119 -11.86 -5.81 -3.58
C ILE A 119 -12.83 -5.00 -2.72
N LYS A 120 -13.07 -5.48 -1.49
CA LYS A 120 -13.98 -4.83 -0.54
C LYS A 120 -13.27 -4.58 0.77
N LEU A 121 -13.34 -3.34 1.25
CA LEU A 121 -12.72 -2.93 2.51
C LEU A 121 -13.74 -2.18 3.36
N ASN A 122 -13.96 -2.65 4.59
CA ASN A 122 -14.89 -2.04 5.54
C ASN A 122 -16.30 -1.79 4.96
N GLY A 123 -16.78 -2.67 4.07
CA GLY A 123 -18.08 -2.52 3.41
C GLY A 123 -18.09 -1.67 2.15
N ARG A 124 -16.95 -1.08 1.75
CA ARG A 124 -16.80 -0.29 0.51
C ARG A 124 -16.12 -1.11 -0.57
N ASP A 125 -16.62 -0.99 -1.81
CA ASP A 125 -15.92 -1.50 -2.98
C ASP A 125 -14.75 -0.58 -3.33
N ILE A 126 -13.59 -1.18 -3.56
CA ILE A 126 -12.38 -0.54 -4.08
C ILE A 126 -12.19 -1.05 -5.50
N THR A 127 -12.31 -0.13 -6.46
CA THR A 127 -12.18 -0.43 -7.89
C THR A 127 -10.78 -0.08 -8.36
N PHE A 128 -10.16 -0.98 -9.12
CA PHE A 128 -8.89 -0.72 -9.79
C PHE A 128 -9.14 -0.55 -11.29
N THR A 129 -8.86 0.65 -11.79
CA THR A 129 -8.93 0.95 -13.22
C THR A 129 -7.53 0.80 -13.82
N ILE A 130 -7.31 -0.30 -14.55
CA ILE A 130 -5.99 -0.67 -15.11
C ILE A 130 -5.89 -0.27 -16.58
N CYS A 131 -4.84 0.45 -16.94
CA CYS A 131 -4.57 0.91 -18.31
C CYS A 131 -3.15 0.54 -18.75
N PRO A 132 -2.95 0.03 -19.97
CA PRO A 132 -1.61 -0.26 -20.48
C PRO A 132 -0.81 1.03 -20.71
N THR A 133 0.51 0.94 -20.60
CA THR A 133 1.46 2.00 -20.93
C THR A 133 2.75 1.40 -21.50
N ASP A 134 3.37 2.06 -22.47
CA ASP A 134 4.61 1.64 -23.14
C ASP A 134 5.87 2.30 -22.55
N LEU A 135 5.71 3.16 -21.55
CA LEU A 135 6.75 4.01 -20.94
C LEU A 135 7.33 5.07 -21.89
N GLU A 136 6.87 5.18 -23.13
CA GLU A 136 7.16 6.36 -23.95
C GLU A 136 6.41 7.58 -23.42
N ARG A 137 5.19 7.33 -22.93
CA ARG A 137 4.36 8.27 -22.17
C ARG A 137 3.50 7.51 -21.18
N ILE A 138 3.45 7.96 -19.93
CA ILE A 138 2.50 7.44 -18.94
C ILE A 138 1.10 7.96 -19.31
N ASN A 139 0.32 7.12 -19.99
CA ASN A 139 -0.99 7.49 -20.49
C ASN A 139 -2.01 7.71 -19.35
N PRO A 140 -2.88 8.73 -19.45
CA PRO A 140 -3.93 8.93 -18.46
C PRO A 140 -4.96 7.79 -18.53
N CYS A 141 -5.31 7.26 -17.36
CA CYS A 141 -6.45 6.35 -17.21
C CYS A 141 -7.76 7.15 -17.28
N GLY A 142 -8.24 7.38 -18.50
CA GLY A 142 -9.47 8.12 -18.79
C GLY A 142 -9.23 9.58 -19.22
N LYS A 143 -10.32 10.37 -19.29
CA LYS A 143 -10.33 11.65 -20.03
C LYS A 143 -9.51 12.79 -19.39
N ASP A 144 -9.38 12.86 -18.06
CA ASP A 144 -8.89 14.11 -17.42
C ASP A 144 -7.93 13.95 -16.22
N LYS A 145 -7.57 12.73 -15.79
CA LYS A 145 -6.65 12.52 -14.65
C LYS A 145 -5.63 11.43 -14.95
N GLY A 146 -4.36 11.76 -14.72
CA GLY A 146 -3.25 10.79 -14.75
C GLY A 146 -3.43 9.66 -13.72
N PRO A 147 -2.69 8.55 -13.88
CA PRO A 147 -2.77 7.41 -12.96
C PRO A 147 -2.33 7.78 -11.54
N ASP A 148 -2.78 7.01 -10.55
CA ASP A 148 -2.33 7.13 -9.16
C ASP A 148 -1.06 6.32 -8.91
N VAL A 149 -0.90 5.20 -9.61
CA VAL A 149 0.27 4.32 -9.52
C VAL A 149 0.67 3.82 -10.92
N LEU A 150 1.97 3.73 -11.16
CA LEU A 150 2.57 3.05 -12.30
C LEU A 150 3.10 1.70 -11.84
N VAL A 151 2.80 0.63 -12.57
CA VAL A 151 3.34 -0.71 -12.35
C VAL A 151 4.23 -1.06 -13.55
N ILE A 152 5.43 -1.57 -13.28
CA ILE A 152 6.36 -2.10 -14.29
C ILE A 152 6.56 -3.57 -13.95
N ILE A 153 6.19 -4.47 -14.86
CA ILE A 153 6.39 -5.93 -14.69
C ILE A 153 7.50 -6.40 -15.61
N GLY A 154 8.41 -7.19 -15.04
CA GLY A 154 9.62 -7.68 -15.69
C GLY A 154 10.71 -6.61 -15.78
N TYR A 155 11.93 -7.05 -16.07
CA TYR A 155 13.05 -6.15 -16.30
C TYR A 155 12.80 -5.26 -17.53
N LYS A 156 13.03 -3.96 -17.35
CA LYS A 156 13.10 -2.97 -18.43
C LYS A 156 14.42 -2.23 -18.31
N GLU A 157 15.11 -2.07 -19.43
CA GLU A 157 16.27 -1.21 -19.48
C GLU A 157 15.81 0.25 -19.43
N LEU A 158 16.05 0.92 -18.30
CA LEU A 158 15.62 2.30 -18.05
C LEU A 158 16.79 3.29 -18.14
N THR A 159 17.93 2.85 -18.70
CA THR A 159 19.18 3.59 -18.85
C THR A 159 19.05 4.89 -19.64
N ASP A 160 18.07 5.00 -20.54
CA ASP A 160 17.79 6.24 -21.27
C ASP A 160 17.33 7.35 -20.30
N PRO A 161 18.03 8.51 -20.24
CA PRO A 161 17.65 9.65 -19.39
C PRO A 161 16.20 10.12 -19.55
N LYS A 162 15.56 9.85 -20.69
CA LYS A 162 14.14 10.11 -20.93
C LYS A 162 13.27 9.41 -19.88
N TYR A 163 13.54 8.14 -19.55
CA TYR A 163 12.76 7.40 -18.56
C TYR A 163 12.88 8.02 -17.17
N LEU A 164 14.10 8.32 -16.72
CA LEU A 164 14.31 8.99 -15.44
C LEU A 164 13.52 10.31 -15.34
N SER A 165 13.54 11.10 -16.41
CA SER A 165 12.79 12.37 -16.47
C SER A 165 11.27 12.16 -16.38
N LEU A 166 10.75 11.16 -17.10
CA LEU A 166 9.33 10.79 -17.11
C LEU A 166 8.86 10.29 -15.74
N LEU A 167 9.63 9.39 -15.11
CA LEU A 167 9.31 8.84 -13.80
C LEU A 167 9.39 9.91 -12.71
N ARG A 168 10.38 10.81 -12.76
CA ARG A 168 10.45 11.96 -11.85
C ARG A 168 9.24 12.88 -12.00
N GLU A 169 8.79 13.16 -13.22
CA GLU A 169 7.59 13.99 -13.44
C GLU A 169 6.33 13.32 -12.86
N HIS A 170 6.21 12.01 -13.00
CA HIS A 170 5.12 11.23 -12.42
C HIS A 170 5.14 11.26 -10.89
N LEU A 171 6.30 11.00 -10.26
CA LEU A 171 6.46 11.04 -8.80
C LEU A 171 6.25 12.45 -8.23
N LYS A 172 6.62 13.52 -8.95
CA LYS A 172 6.38 14.92 -8.53
C LYS A 172 4.89 15.25 -8.39
N LYS A 173 4.00 14.52 -9.07
CA LYS A 173 2.54 14.65 -8.94
C LYS A 173 1.99 13.84 -7.75
N ASP A 174 2.88 13.40 -6.86
CA ASP A 174 2.59 12.53 -5.71
C ASP A 174 1.91 11.22 -6.15
N ASN A 175 2.23 10.74 -7.35
CA ASN A 175 1.87 9.39 -7.78
C ASN A 175 2.93 8.40 -7.29
N GLY A 176 2.59 7.11 -7.23
CA GLY A 176 3.52 6.06 -6.86
C GLY A 176 4.00 5.21 -8.04
N ILE A 177 5.04 4.41 -7.81
CA ILE A 177 5.57 3.42 -8.77
C ILE A 177 5.82 2.09 -8.05
N VAL A 178 5.49 0.96 -8.68
CA VAL A 178 5.84 -0.39 -8.21
C VAL A 178 6.52 -1.15 -9.34
N GLU A 179 7.75 -1.60 -9.14
CA GLU A 179 8.49 -2.47 -10.07
C GLU A 179 8.46 -3.91 -9.55
N VAL A 180 8.01 -4.83 -10.40
CA VAL A 180 7.99 -6.28 -10.15
C VAL A 180 9.01 -6.91 -11.09
N ALA A 181 10.23 -7.15 -10.61
CA ALA A 181 11.31 -7.60 -11.48
C ALA A 181 12.40 -8.35 -10.71
N ASP A 182 12.99 -9.32 -11.40
CA ASP A 182 14.24 -9.93 -11.00
C ASP A 182 15.38 -9.16 -11.63
N LEU A 183 16.27 -8.66 -10.77
CA LEU A 183 17.35 -7.77 -11.16
C LEU A 183 18.70 -8.43 -10.88
N THR A 184 19.60 -8.39 -11.85
CA THR A 184 21.01 -8.74 -11.72
C THR A 184 21.86 -7.48 -11.52
N GLU A 185 23.13 -7.65 -11.16
CA GLU A 185 24.08 -6.53 -10.98
C GLU A 185 24.11 -5.56 -12.17
N GLU A 186 24.15 -6.10 -13.39
CA GLU A 186 24.22 -5.33 -14.63
C GLU A 186 22.92 -4.54 -14.92
N GLN A 187 21.81 -4.94 -14.29
CA GLN A 187 20.49 -4.35 -14.45
C GLN A 187 20.18 -3.24 -13.43
N ILE A 188 21.06 -3.01 -12.44
CA ILE A 188 20.90 -1.91 -11.48
C ILE A 188 21.48 -0.61 -12.06
N ASP A 189 20.67 0.06 -12.89
CA ASP A 189 21.01 1.34 -13.52
C ASP A 189 20.72 2.56 -12.61
N ASP A 190 20.93 3.77 -13.14
CA ASP A 190 20.71 5.04 -12.41
C ASP A 190 19.24 5.23 -11.98
N VAL A 191 18.27 4.70 -12.73
CA VAL A 191 16.85 4.71 -12.40
C VAL A 191 16.57 3.77 -11.22
N GLN A 192 17.06 2.52 -11.24
CA GLN A 192 16.90 1.61 -10.10
C GLN A 192 17.54 2.17 -8.83
N LYS A 193 18.72 2.80 -8.96
CA LYS A 193 19.42 3.46 -7.85
C LYS A 193 18.66 4.66 -7.30
N GLU A 194 18.14 5.53 -8.16
CA GLU A 194 17.52 6.78 -7.72
C GLU A 194 16.04 6.60 -7.33
N ILE A 195 15.25 5.99 -8.20
CA ILE A 195 13.79 5.89 -8.04
C ILE A 195 13.43 4.82 -7.03
N PHE A 196 13.96 3.62 -7.21
CA PHE A 196 13.67 2.49 -6.31
C PHE A 196 14.65 2.42 -5.12
N GLY A 197 15.74 3.19 -5.17
CA GLY A 197 16.70 3.27 -4.08
C GLY A 197 17.46 1.97 -3.88
N LEU A 198 17.75 1.25 -4.96
CA LEU A 198 18.39 -0.05 -4.98
C LEU A 198 19.91 0.07 -5.18
N ASN A 199 20.67 -0.86 -4.62
CA ASN A 199 22.10 -0.99 -4.87
C ASN A 199 22.53 -2.44 -4.80
N TRP A 200 23.58 -2.80 -5.56
CA TRP A 200 24.17 -4.12 -5.53
C TRP A 200 25.40 -4.14 -4.62
N THR A 201 25.46 -5.03 -3.64
CA THR A 201 26.51 -5.05 -2.61
C THR A 201 27.57 -6.14 -2.79
N GLY A 202 27.54 -6.89 -3.90
CA GLY A 202 28.69 -7.67 -4.38
C GLY A 202 29.23 -8.77 -3.44
N GLY A 203 28.35 -9.58 -2.84
CA GLY A 203 28.73 -10.84 -2.20
C GLY A 203 28.30 -11.01 -0.73
N PHE A 204 27.74 -12.18 -0.44
CA PHE A 204 27.38 -12.80 0.84
C PHE A 204 27.21 -14.31 0.58
N PRO A 205 27.42 -15.17 1.60
CA PRO A 205 27.49 -16.61 1.39
C PRO A 205 26.11 -17.24 1.10
N ASN A 206 26.11 -18.22 0.20
CA ASN A 206 25.02 -19.16 -0.09
C ASN A 206 24.56 -19.88 1.19
N GLU A 207 23.60 -19.32 1.91
CA GLU A 207 22.98 -19.98 3.06
C GLU A 207 21.47 -20.02 2.90
N LEU A 208 20.91 -21.21 3.13
CA LEU A 208 19.53 -21.55 2.82
C LEU A 208 18.55 -20.68 3.63
N ILE A 209 17.72 -19.92 2.93
CA ILE A 209 16.58 -19.19 3.48
C ILE A 209 15.46 -20.21 3.71
N ALA A 210 14.92 -20.25 4.93
CA ALA A 210 13.89 -21.21 5.30
C ALA A 210 12.46 -20.67 5.09
N TYR A 211 12.32 -19.35 5.07
CA TYR A 211 11.06 -18.63 4.88
C TYR A 211 11.34 -17.12 4.71
N ASP A 212 10.37 -16.38 4.21
CA ASP A 212 10.34 -14.92 4.15
C ASP A 212 9.31 -14.34 5.11
N GLU A 213 9.63 -13.21 5.70
CA GLU A 213 8.80 -12.58 6.71
C GLU A 213 8.84 -11.07 6.61
N PHE A 214 7.87 -10.42 7.24
CA PHE A 214 8.00 -9.01 7.56
C PHE A 214 9.19 -8.83 8.50
N GLY A 215 10.22 -8.12 8.04
CA GLY A 215 11.49 -8.09 8.79
C GLY A 215 11.38 -7.42 10.16
N ARG A 216 10.36 -6.59 10.35
CA ARG A 216 9.97 -6.03 11.65
C ARG A 216 8.54 -5.53 11.61
N LYS A 217 7.96 -5.36 12.80
CA LYS A 217 6.72 -4.60 12.97
C LYS A 217 7.03 -3.09 12.85
N PRO A 218 6.17 -2.28 12.21
CA PRO A 218 6.35 -0.83 12.17
C PRO A 218 6.21 -0.18 13.56
N ASP A 219 7.01 0.85 13.82
CA ASP A 219 6.99 1.58 15.11
C ASP A 219 5.81 2.57 15.19
N GLY A 220 5.31 3.04 14.05
CA GLY A 220 4.23 4.02 13.99
C GLY A 220 3.85 4.38 12.56
N VAL A 221 2.93 5.34 12.40
CA VAL A 221 2.38 5.74 11.09
C VAL A 221 3.43 6.37 10.17
N ASP A 222 4.45 7.02 10.74
CA ASP A 222 5.51 7.70 9.99
C ASP A 222 6.56 6.73 9.41
N ASP A 223 6.50 5.46 9.81
CA ASP A 223 7.37 4.42 9.33
C ASP A 223 7.01 4.01 7.89
N ILE A 224 8.00 3.90 7.01
CA ILE A 224 7.81 3.63 5.58
C ILE A 224 7.07 2.30 5.35
N ILE A 225 7.32 1.29 6.18
CA ILE A 225 6.68 -0.03 6.07
C ILE A 225 5.27 -0.08 6.69
N PHE A 226 4.85 0.94 7.46
CA PHE A 226 3.61 0.89 8.24
C PHE A 226 2.38 0.62 7.40
N HIS A 227 2.23 1.37 6.31
CA HIS A 227 1.04 1.29 5.46
C HIS A 227 0.98 -0.05 4.70
N PRO A 228 2.02 -0.50 3.98
CA PRO A 228 2.02 -1.84 3.37
C PRO A 228 1.76 -2.95 4.38
N TYR A 229 2.44 -2.94 5.54
CA TYR A 229 2.25 -3.91 6.62
C TYR A 229 0.80 -3.92 7.13
N LYS A 230 0.25 -2.73 7.40
CA LYS A 230 -1.13 -2.58 7.86
C LYS A 230 -2.12 -3.10 6.82
N TYR A 231 -1.94 -2.75 5.54
CA TYR A 231 -2.84 -3.18 4.47
C TYR A 231 -2.83 -4.69 4.30
N PHE A 232 -1.67 -5.33 4.35
CA PHE A 232 -1.58 -6.80 4.25
C PHE A 232 -2.40 -7.51 5.33
N HIS A 233 -2.38 -7.03 6.57
CA HIS A 233 -3.09 -7.68 7.67
C HIS A 233 -4.57 -7.27 7.82
N HIS A 234 -5.03 -6.20 7.15
CA HIS A 234 -6.37 -5.64 7.37
C HIS A 234 -7.22 -5.55 6.10
N VAL A 235 -6.61 -5.58 4.92
CA VAL A 235 -7.34 -5.68 3.65
C VAL A 235 -7.62 -7.16 3.43
N PRO A 236 -8.89 -7.58 3.36
CA PRO A 236 -9.19 -8.96 3.05
C PRO A 236 -8.87 -9.24 1.58
N ILE A 237 -8.23 -10.37 1.31
CA ILE A 237 -8.22 -10.94 -0.02
C ILE A 237 -9.61 -11.49 -0.35
N MET A 238 -10.10 -11.16 -1.54
CA MET A 238 -11.36 -11.67 -2.04
C MET A 238 -11.12 -13.03 -2.69
N LEU A 239 -11.80 -14.05 -2.16
CA LEU A 239 -11.78 -15.39 -2.74
C LEU A 239 -13.11 -15.65 -3.45
N GLN A 240 -13.03 -16.00 -4.73
CA GLN A 240 -14.20 -16.29 -5.56
C GLN A 240 -14.68 -17.72 -5.35
N ALA A 241 -16.00 -17.89 -5.41
CA ALA A 241 -16.68 -19.18 -5.33
C ALA A 241 -17.63 -19.37 -6.51
N PHE A 242 -17.72 -20.60 -6.99
CA PHE A 242 -18.55 -20.99 -8.12
C PHE A 242 -19.64 -21.95 -7.67
N PRO A 243 -20.81 -21.97 -8.34
CA PRO A 243 -21.87 -22.90 -8.00
C PRO A 243 -21.38 -24.35 -7.95
N SER A 244 -21.71 -25.04 -6.85
CA SER A 244 -21.37 -26.45 -6.60
C SER A 244 -22.63 -27.21 -6.19
N ARG A 245 -22.61 -28.53 -6.40
CA ARG A 245 -23.70 -29.42 -6.02
C ARG A 245 -23.39 -30.27 -4.79
N ASN A 246 -22.11 -30.37 -4.41
CA ASN A 246 -21.65 -31.25 -3.35
C ASN A 246 -20.71 -30.50 -2.40
N VAL A 247 -20.82 -30.83 -1.11
CA VAL A 247 -19.83 -30.54 -0.06
C VAL A 247 -19.31 -31.88 0.42
N LYS A 248 -17.99 -32.03 0.49
CA LYS A 248 -17.38 -33.13 1.26
C LYS A 248 -17.21 -32.61 2.67
N ILE A 249 -17.76 -33.31 3.64
CA ILE A 249 -17.74 -32.92 5.06
C ILE A 249 -16.89 -33.97 5.75
N ASP A 250 -15.93 -33.53 6.55
CA ASP A 250 -15.16 -34.44 7.38
C ASP A 250 -16.08 -35.09 8.45
N PRO A 251 -15.88 -36.37 8.80
CA PRO A 251 -16.62 -37.04 9.87
C PRO A 251 -16.71 -36.26 11.19
N VAL A 252 -15.74 -35.40 11.50
CA VAL A 252 -15.74 -34.54 12.70
C VAL A 252 -16.91 -33.52 12.68
N LEU A 253 -17.39 -33.14 11.49
CA LEU A 253 -18.54 -32.23 11.27
C LEU A 253 -19.86 -32.95 10.94
N GLU A 254 -19.91 -34.29 10.97
CA GLU A 254 -21.11 -35.08 10.62
C GLU A 254 -22.35 -34.73 11.46
N SER A 255 -22.18 -34.12 12.64
CA SER A 255 -23.29 -33.69 13.49
C SER A 255 -23.97 -32.38 13.05
N THR A 256 -23.37 -31.63 12.11
CA THR A 256 -23.91 -30.36 11.56
C THR A 256 -23.71 -30.26 10.05
N PRO A 257 -24.32 -31.14 9.23
CA PRO A 257 -24.20 -31.05 7.79
C PRO A 257 -24.84 -29.75 7.26
N PRO A 258 -24.25 -29.10 6.25
CA PRO A 258 -24.85 -27.96 5.59
C PRO A 258 -26.21 -28.34 4.99
N VAL A 259 -27.29 -27.74 5.49
CA VAL A 259 -28.62 -27.84 4.88
C VAL A 259 -28.82 -26.58 4.03
N CYS A 260 -28.40 -26.64 2.76
CA CYS A 260 -28.40 -25.48 1.86
C CYS A 260 -28.95 -25.88 0.50
N SER A 261 -29.81 -25.04 -0.12
CA SER A 261 -30.32 -25.27 -1.47
C SER A 261 -29.32 -24.89 -2.56
N ASP A 262 -28.50 -23.87 -2.29
CA ASP A 262 -27.49 -23.33 -3.19
C ASP A 262 -26.15 -23.29 -2.47
N ILE A 263 -25.15 -23.97 -3.04
CA ILE A 263 -23.81 -24.06 -2.47
C ILE A 263 -22.86 -23.44 -3.48
N ALA A 264 -21.99 -22.54 -3.02
CA ALA A 264 -20.86 -22.08 -3.81
C ALA A 264 -19.57 -22.64 -3.23
N ARG A 265 -18.66 -23.11 -4.09
CA ARG A 265 -17.35 -23.65 -3.70
C ARG A 265 -16.25 -22.77 -4.27
N GLY A 266 -15.29 -22.41 -3.44
CA GLY A 266 -14.06 -21.73 -3.84
C GLY A 266 -12.83 -22.42 -3.30
N VAL A 267 -11.66 -21.85 -3.62
CA VAL A 267 -10.36 -22.33 -3.17
C VAL A 267 -9.55 -21.15 -2.67
N PHE A 268 -8.99 -21.29 -1.48
CA PHE A 268 -7.96 -20.42 -0.93
C PHE A 268 -6.60 -21.04 -1.17
N LYS A 269 -5.68 -20.29 -1.78
CA LYS A 269 -4.36 -20.79 -2.20
C LYS A 269 -3.28 -20.19 -1.34
N LEU A 270 -2.48 -21.02 -0.68
CA LEU A 270 -1.31 -20.56 0.08
C LEU A 270 -0.04 -21.18 -0.46
N ARG A 271 0.99 -20.37 -0.62
CA ARG A 271 2.30 -20.85 -1.02
C ARG A 271 3.11 -21.26 0.22
N VAL A 272 3.07 -22.57 0.51
CA VAL A 272 3.65 -23.18 1.73
C VAL A 272 4.64 -24.31 1.42
N ASN A 273 4.75 -24.73 0.15
CA ASN A 273 5.57 -25.87 -0.26
C ASN A 273 6.73 -25.42 -1.15
N THR A 274 7.94 -25.47 -0.61
CA THR A 274 9.18 -25.09 -1.30
C THR A 274 9.63 -26.09 -2.37
N THR A 275 9.02 -27.28 -2.46
CA THR A 275 9.52 -28.38 -3.32
C THR A 275 8.79 -28.52 -4.65
N THR A 276 7.50 -28.19 -4.70
CA THR A 276 6.65 -28.39 -5.88
C THR A 276 6.36 -27.11 -6.64
N ASP A 277 6.78 -25.97 -6.10
CA ASP A 277 6.60 -24.63 -6.71
C ASP A 277 5.12 -24.29 -6.97
N MET A 278 4.18 -25.01 -6.35
CA MET A 278 2.73 -24.86 -6.51
C MET A 278 2.07 -24.56 -5.16
N PRO A 279 1.08 -23.65 -5.13
CA PRO A 279 0.36 -23.34 -3.91
C PRO A 279 -0.58 -24.48 -3.49
N GLU A 280 -0.69 -24.68 -2.18
CA GLU A 280 -1.65 -25.60 -1.57
C GLU A 280 -3.06 -25.04 -1.60
N ASN A 281 -4.04 -25.91 -1.79
CA ASN A 281 -5.43 -25.54 -2.04
C ASN A 281 -6.33 -25.91 -0.86
N TYR A 282 -6.80 -24.92 -0.12
CA TYR A 282 -7.79 -25.07 0.94
C TYR A 282 -9.18 -24.77 0.36
N THR A 283 -10.03 -25.78 0.29
CA THR A 283 -11.37 -25.61 -0.28
C THR A 283 -12.31 -24.94 0.73
N PHE A 284 -13.19 -24.06 0.27
CA PHE A 284 -14.26 -23.52 1.11
C PHE A 284 -15.61 -23.60 0.42
N TRP A 285 -16.67 -23.62 1.22
CA TRP A 285 -18.05 -23.69 0.76
C TRP A 285 -18.90 -22.64 1.47
N ILE A 286 -19.62 -21.87 0.66
CA ILE A 286 -20.59 -20.87 1.09
C ILE A 286 -21.97 -21.51 1.01
N CYS A 287 -22.67 -21.44 2.12
CA CYS A 287 -23.97 -22.08 2.32
C CYS A 287 -25.02 -21.09 2.81
N ASP A 288 -24.62 -20.20 3.72
CA ASP A 288 -25.40 -19.06 4.15
C ASP A 288 -24.56 -17.76 3.97
N PHE A 289 -25.17 -16.59 4.19
CA PHE A 289 -24.50 -15.28 4.01
C PHE A 289 -23.77 -14.80 5.28
N SER A 290 -23.60 -15.67 6.27
CA SER A 290 -23.06 -15.37 7.59
C SER A 290 -21.93 -16.29 8.04
N SER A 291 -21.73 -17.43 7.36
CA SER A 291 -20.79 -18.48 7.71
C SER A 291 -20.20 -19.17 6.48
N VAL A 292 -19.05 -19.80 6.68
CA VAL A 292 -18.32 -20.53 5.64
C VAL A 292 -17.86 -21.87 6.21
N TYR A 293 -18.09 -22.94 5.46
CA TYR A 293 -17.47 -24.24 5.72
C TYR A 293 -16.09 -24.24 5.09
N PHE A 294 -15.06 -24.63 5.83
CA PHE A 294 -13.68 -24.44 5.41
C PHE A 294 -12.83 -25.70 5.65
N ASP A 295 -12.01 -26.03 4.66
CA ASP A 295 -10.96 -27.05 4.71
C ASP A 295 -9.71 -26.46 5.36
N THR A 296 -9.29 -27.02 6.47
CA THR A 296 -8.18 -26.50 7.29
C THR A 296 -6.91 -27.29 7.14
N ASP A 297 -6.90 -28.46 6.50
CA ASP A 297 -5.72 -29.32 6.36
C ASP A 297 -5.40 -29.71 4.90
N ALA A 298 -6.11 -29.10 3.95
CA ALA A 298 -6.03 -29.33 2.50
C ALA A 298 -6.45 -30.75 2.07
N ASN A 299 -7.23 -31.47 2.89
CA ASN A 299 -7.76 -32.80 2.54
C ASN A 299 -8.97 -32.74 1.56
N GLN A 300 -9.42 -31.55 1.19
CA GLN A 300 -10.56 -31.26 0.31
C GLN A 300 -11.94 -31.55 0.93
N SER A 301 -12.03 -31.60 2.25
CA SER A 301 -13.25 -31.73 3.04
C SER A 301 -13.38 -30.57 4.02
N ALA A 302 -14.60 -30.20 4.38
CA ALA A 302 -14.81 -29.17 5.39
C ALA A 302 -14.53 -29.72 6.79
N ASP A 303 -13.72 -29.00 7.57
CA ASP A 303 -13.33 -29.34 8.94
C ASP A 303 -13.97 -28.42 9.99
N ILE A 304 -14.27 -27.17 9.60
CA ILE A 304 -14.82 -26.13 10.48
C ILE A 304 -15.91 -25.28 9.79
N VAL A 305 -16.79 -24.69 10.60
CA VAL A 305 -17.70 -23.60 10.22
C VAL A 305 -17.22 -22.30 10.87
N ILE A 306 -16.99 -21.27 10.06
CA ILE A 306 -16.43 -19.97 10.49
C ILE A 306 -17.50 -18.90 10.30
N LEU A 307 -17.78 -18.09 11.33
CA LEU A 307 -18.71 -16.95 11.22
C LEU A 307 -17.99 -15.68 10.76
N VAL A 308 -18.74 -14.73 10.20
CA VAL A 308 -18.20 -13.41 9.83
C VAL A 308 -17.61 -12.72 11.08
N ASN A 309 -16.38 -12.24 10.94
CA ASN A 309 -15.50 -11.66 11.98
C ASN A 309 -14.84 -12.66 12.93
N ASP A 310 -15.03 -13.96 12.76
CA ASP A 310 -14.29 -14.97 13.52
C ASP A 310 -12.91 -15.23 12.91
N ASP A 311 -12.03 -15.73 13.77
CA ASP A 311 -10.69 -16.17 13.42
C ASP A 311 -10.68 -17.67 13.15
N PHE A 312 -9.81 -18.10 12.24
CA PHE A 312 -9.60 -19.51 11.93
C PHE A 312 -8.14 -19.77 11.58
N SER A 313 -7.76 -21.03 11.59
CA SER A 313 -6.41 -21.47 11.27
C SER A 313 -6.45 -22.54 10.20
N VAL A 314 -5.44 -22.56 9.33
CA VAL A 314 -5.18 -23.69 8.44
C VAL A 314 -3.80 -24.26 8.75
N ASN A 315 -3.66 -25.56 8.55
CA ASN A 315 -2.50 -26.35 8.89
C ASN A 315 -1.87 -26.91 7.63
N TYR A 316 -0.55 -26.88 7.57
CA TYR A 316 0.23 -27.58 6.56
C TYR A 316 1.40 -28.29 7.24
N SER A 317 1.42 -29.62 7.21
CA SER A 317 2.39 -30.41 7.98
C SER A 317 2.37 -30.00 9.47
N ASP A 318 3.49 -29.54 10.03
CA ASP A 318 3.62 -29.09 11.42
C ASP A 318 3.38 -27.57 11.62
N MET A 319 2.91 -26.85 10.59
CA MET A 319 2.77 -25.40 10.58
C MET A 319 1.31 -24.96 10.68
N ILE A 320 1.06 -23.82 11.33
CA ILE A 320 -0.28 -23.25 11.55
C ILE A 320 -0.30 -21.79 11.11
N PHE A 321 -1.22 -21.44 10.21
CA PHE A 321 -1.43 -20.09 9.72
C PHE A 321 -2.78 -19.55 10.20
N ASN A 322 -2.82 -18.31 10.66
CA ASN A 322 -4.00 -17.70 11.26
C ASN A 322 -4.61 -16.60 10.38
N PHE A 323 -5.93 -16.60 10.27
CA PHE A 323 -6.72 -15.70 9.44
C PHE A 323 -7.97 -15.19 10.16
N SER A 324 -8.64 -14.20 9.56
CA SER A 324 -9.99 -13.80 9.95
C SER A 324 -10.91 -13.78 8.73
N LEU A 325 -12.14 -14.26 8.90
CA LEU A 325 -13.20 -14.08 7.92
C LEU A 325 -13.82 -12.68 8.08
N ARG A 326 -13.84 -11.86 7.04
CA ARG A 326 -14.29 -10.46 7.10
C ARG A 326 -15.67 -10.22 6.52
N TYR A 327 -16.04 -10.96 5.50
CA TYR A 327 -17.38 -10.92 4.92
C TYR A 327 -17.67 -12.21 4.16
N VAL A 328 -18.97 -12.49 3.99
CA VAL A 328 -19.49 -13.59 3.19
C VAL A 328 -20.56 -13.03 2.26
N GLU A 329 -20.47 -13.39 0.99
CA GLU A 329 -21.44 -13.05 -0.05
C GLU A 329 -21.73 -14.31 -0.88
N PRO A 330 -22.83 -14.36 -1.68
CA PRO A 330 -23.27 -15.60 -2.33
C PRO A 330 -22.21 -16.35 -3.16
N ARG A 331 -21.18 -15.65 -3.66
CA ARG A 331 -20.13 -16.19 -4.52
C ARG A 331 -18.73 -15.72 -4.17
N ARG A 332 -18.53 -15.13 -2.99
CA ARG A 332 -17.20 -14.69 -2.57
C ARG A 332 -17.11 -14.50 -1.06
N ILE A 333 -15.90 -14.66 -0.54
CA ILE A 333 -15.57 -14.39 0.86
C ILE A 333 -14.37 -13.45 0.93
N GLY A 334 -14.24 -12.76 2.06
CA GLY A 334 -13.07 -11.93 2.36
C GLY A 334 -12.25 -12.54 3.48
N VAL A 335 -11.00 -12.88 3.22
CA VAL A 335 -10.08 -13.47 4.22
C VAL A 335 -8.93 -12.49 4.49
N SER A 336 -8.63 -12.17 5.74
CA SER A 336 -7.48 -11.33 6.10
C SER A 336 -6.44 -12.10 6.90
N PHE A 337 -5.17 -11.82 6.64
CA PHE A 337 -4.03 -12.45 7.32
C PHE A 337 -3.80 -11.85 8.70
N LYS A 338 -3.44 -12.68 9.69
CA LYS A 338 -3.07 -12.18 11.02
C LYS A 338 -1.59 -11.77 11.10
N PRO A 339 -1.23 -10.87 12.02
CA PRO A 339 0.18 -10.58 12.34
C PRO A 339 0.94 -11.85 12.74
N GLY A 340 2.19 -11.95 12.30
CA GLY A 340 3.04 -13.14 12.51
C GLY A 340 2.98 -14.15 11.37
N TYR A 341 2.35 -13.83 10.25
CA TYR A 341 2.39 -14.63 9.03
C TYR A 341 3.81 -14.67 8.42
N THR A 342 4.24 -15.86 8.04
CA THR A 342 5.50 -16.13 7.32
C THR A 342 5.21 -16.69 5.94
N PHE A 343 5.80 -16.10 4.91
CA PHE A 343 5.81 -16.61 3.55
C PHE A 343 6.87 -17.70 3.47
N HIS A 344 6.62 -18.85 2.84
CA HIS A 344 7.59 -19.95 2.88
C HIS A 344 8.53 -19.99 1.67
N ASP A 345 8.15 -19.36 0.58
CA ASP A 345 8.84 -19.46 -0.70
C ASP A 345 8.65 -18.22 -1.59
N PHE A 346 8.60 -17.05 -0.96
CA PHE A 346 8.58 -15.78 -1.71
C PHE A 346 9.93 -15.55 -2.39
N ILE A 347 11.05 -15.83 -1.71
CA ILE A 347 12.38 -15.92 -2.28
C ILE A 347 12.69 -17.39 -2.57
N LYS A 348 12.85 -17.72 -3.86
CA LYS A 348 13.21 -19.07 -4.27
C LYS A 348 14.69 -19.34 -3.95
N VAL A 349 14.95 -20.51 -3.36
CA VAL A 349 16.30 -21.00 -3.11
C VAL A 349 16.75 -21.87 -4.28
N ASP A 350 17.92 -21.58 -4.87
CA ASP A 350 18.60 -22.50 -5.78
C ASP A 350 19.18 -23.66 -4.97
N TYR A 351 18.54 -24.83 -5.05
CA TYR A 351 19.15 -26.08 -4.63
C TYR A 351 20.26 -26.43 -5.63
N GLY A 352 21.45 -25.86 -5.40
CA GLY A 352 22.65 -26.13 -6.21
C GLY A 352 22.76 -27.62 -6.52
N SER A 353 22.64 -27.96 -7.81
CA SER A 353 22.49 -29.34 -8.26
C SER A 353 23.78 -30.14 -8.07
N GLY A 354 23.93 -30.79 -6.92
CA GLY A 354 24.63 -32.07 -6.86
C GLY A 354 23.76 -33.12 -7.52
N SER A 355 23.87 -33.24 -8.86
CA SER A 355 23.10 -34.12 -9.76
C SER A 355 21.63 -33.75 -10.02
N LEU A 356 21.39 -32.98 -11.09
CA LEU A 356 20.12 -33.06 -11.82
C LEU A 356 19.94 -34.50 -12.33
N PRO A 357 18.81 -35.18 -12.08
CA PRO A 357 18.45 -36.37 -12.83
C PRO A 357 18.31 -36.01 -14.32
N PRO A 358 18.71 -36.88 -15.27
CA PRO A 358 18.55 -36.60 -16.68
C PRO A 358 17.06 -36.70 -17.05
N GLY A 359 16.43 -35.55 -17.33
CA GLY A 359 15.03 -35.48 -17.76
C GLY A 359 14.47 -34.07 -17.68
N ARG A 360 14.69 -33.28 -18.73
CA ARG A 360 13.97 -32.03 -19.01
C ARG A 360 12.48 -32.33 -19.27
N GLU A 361 11.60 -31.45 -18.77
CA GLU A 361 10.39 -30.88 -19.41
C GLU A 361 9.54 -30.19 -18.32
N GLY A 362 9.05 -28.95 -18.45
CA GLY A 362 9.16 -27.99 -19.54
C GLY A 362 8.45 -26.66 -19.23
N LYS A 363 8.83 -25.59 -19.94
CA LYS A 363 7.86 -24.56 -20.36
C LYS A 363 7.14 -25.14 -21.59
N GLY A 364 5.81 -25.20 -21.56
CA GLY A 364 5.03 -25.59 -22.73
C GLY A 364 5.09 -24.51 -23.80
N LEU A 365 5.67 -24.81 -24.97
CA LEU A 365 5.38 -24.15 -26.24
C LEU A 365 4.88 -25.23 -27.22
N PRO A 366 3.91 -24.92 -28.10
CA PRO A 366 3.41 -25.86 -29.09
C PRO A 366 4.52 -26.24 -30.10
N PRO A 367 4.48 -27.45 -30.69
CA PRO A 367 5.56 -27.92 -31.56
C PRO A 367 5.56 -27.16 -32.89
N GLY A 368 6.67 -26.49 -33.22
CA GLY A 368 6.93 -26.04 -34.59
C GLY A 368 7.64 -24.70 -34.78
N GLU A 369 7.80 -23.88 -33.74
CA GLU A 369 8.49 -22.59 -33.87
C GLU A 369 9.88 -22.61 -33.24
N PRO A 370 10.94 -22.19 -33.96
CA PRO A 370 12.23 -21.96 -33.35
C PRO A 370 12.15 -20.76 -32.40
N SER A 371 12.70 -20.92 -31.19
CA SER A 371 12.85 -19.86 -30.20
C SER A 371 13.52 -18.62 -30.81
N PRO A 372 13.06 -17.38 -30.53
CA PRO A 372 13.76 -16.18 -30.93
C PRO A 372 15.16 -16.13 -30.29
N PRO A 373 16.19 -15.67 -31.00
CA PRO A 373 17.51 -15.45 -30.42
C PRO A 373 17.45 -14.26 -29.46
N GLY A 374 17.76 -14.48 -28.18
CA GLY A 374 17.77 -13.44 -27.14
C GLY A 374 17.56 -13.93 -25.71
N TRP A 375 17.18 -15.19 -25.52
CA TRP A 375 16.95 -15.76 -24.19
C TRP A 375 18.25 -16.35 -23.67
N GLN A 376 19.12 -15.49 -23.14
CA GLN A 376 20.12 -15.93 -22.19
C GLN A 376 19.40 -16.42 -20.93
N GLN A 377 19.96 -17.47 -20.35
CA GLN A 377 19.49 -18.16 -19.16
C GLN A 377 19.12 -17.14 -18.06
N ALA A 378 17.86 -17.09 -17.65
CA ALA A 378 17.51 -16.53 -16.36
C ALA A 378 18.13 -17.45 -15.30
N ALA A 379 19.31 -17.09 -14.81
CA ALA A 379 19.81 -17.62 -13.56
C ALA A 379 18.76 -17.32 -12.49
N TRP A 380 18.43 -18.30 -11.66
CA TRP A 380 17.53 -18.09 -10.53
C TRP A 380 18.10 -16.95 -9.68
N ALA A 381 17.31 -15.89 -9.49
CA ALA A 381 17.82 -14.62 -8.97
C ALA A 381 18.17 -14.75 -7.49
N SER A 382 19.46 -14.75 -7.15
CA SER A 382 19.91 -14.56 -5.78
C SER A 382 19.82 -13.07 -5.44
N TYR A 383 18.75 -12.64 -4.78
CA TYR A 383 18.62 -11.25 -4.30
C TYR A 383 19.52 -10.94 -3.09
N GLU A 384 20.37 -11.88 -2.68
CA GLU A 384 21.29 -11.78 -1.54
C GLU A 384 22.19 -10.54 -1.60
N PHE A 385 22.39 -9.99 -2.81
CA PHE A 385 23.25 -8.85 -3.06
C PHE A 385 22.50 -7.55 -3.33
N LEU A 386 21.16 -7.55 -3.34
CA LEU A 386 20.38 -6.32 -3.52
C LEU A 386 20.07 -5.68 -2.16
N TYR A 387 20.29 -4.37 -2.02
CA TYR A 387 20.04 -3.64 -0.78
C TYR A 387 19.51 -2.21 -1.03
N PRO A 388 18.91 -1.56 -0.02
CA PRO A 388 18.72 -0.12 -0.05
C PRO A 388 20.05 0.62 -0.29
N ILE A 389 20.06 1.62 -1.16
CA ILE A 389 21.26 2.37 -1.57
C ILE A 389 21.98 3.06 -0.40
N ASP A 390 21.22 3.46 0.62
CA ASP A 390 21.66 4.06 1.87
C ASP A 390 21.99 3.02 2.96
N ARG A 391 21.80 1.73 2.66
CA ARG A 391 21.88 0.59 3.60
C ARG A 391 20.90 0.68 4.78
N ASP A 392 19.84 1.49 4.66
CA ASP A 392 18.81 1.57 5.70
C ASP A 392 17.88 0.36 5.62
N VAL A 393 18.15 -0.65 6.45
CA VAL A 393 17.35 -1.88 6.56
C VAL A 393 15.89 -1.61 6.95
N ASN A 394 15.57 -0.44 7.50
CA ASN A 394 14.19 -0.08 7.83
C ASN A 394 13.30 0.11 6.59
N ARG A 395 13.90 0.21 5.40
CA ARG A 395 13.23 0.28 4.10
C ARG A 395 12.84 -1.09 3.54
N ILE A 396 13.34 -2.18 4.12
CA ILE A 396 13.04 -3.55 3.70
C ILE A 396 11.72 -3.97 4.36
N LEU A 397 10.69 -4.24 3.55
CA LEU A 397 9.39 -4.70 4.03
C LEU A 397 9.38 -6.20 4.28
N ILE A 398 9.81 -6.98 3.28
CA ILE A 398 9.93 -8.44 3.34
C ILE A 398 11.39 -8.81 3.19
N ARG A 399 11.85 -9.71 4.05
CA ARG A 399 13.18 -10.31 4.01
C ARG A 399 13.09 -11.83 4.07
N GLY A 400 14.06 -12.50 3.47
CA GLY A 400 14.33 -13.90 3.74
C GLY A 400 14.98 -14.06 5.11
N ASN A 401 14.56 -15.10 5.83
CA ASN A 401 15.11 -15.51 7.11
C ASN A 401 15.78 -16.90 6.99
N GLN A 402 16.97 -17.03 7.57
CA GLN A 402 17.67 -18.31 7.68
C GLN A 402 17.14 -19.08 8.90
N ASP A 403 16.99 -20.40 8.78
CA ASP A 403 16.64 -21.25 9.93
C ASP A 403 17.62 -20.96 11.09
N VAL A 404 17.08 -20.68 12.28
CA VAL A 404 17.68 -19.95 13.42
C VAL A 404 18.74 -20.79 14.17
N ARG A 405 19.53 -21.59 13.45
CA ARG A 405 20.59 -22.41 14.03
C ARG A 405 21.97 -21.75 14.07
N TRP A 406 22.13 -20.53 13.56
CA TRP A 406 23.44 -19.85 13.53
C TRP A 406 23.33 -18.34 13.83
N GLU A 407 23.97 -17.92 14.91
CA GLU A 407 23.75 -16.65 15.66
C GLU A 407 24.38 -15.37 15.06
N ASN A 408 24.77 -15.33 13.78
CA ASN A 408 25.40 -14.13 13.20
C ASN A 408 24.56 -13.52 12.07
N GLN A 409 23.54 -12.74 12.46
CA GLN A 409 22.71 -11.94 11.57
C GLN A 409 23.32 -10.55 11.39
N ASP A 410 23.78 -10.20 10.19
CA ASP A 410 23.99 -8.77 9.86
C ASP A 410 23.30 -8.33 8.56
N HIS A 411 22.92 -9.24 7.66
CA HIS A 411 22.46 -8.86 6.32
C HIS A 411 21.36 -9.81 5.78
N PRO A 412 20.06 -9.50 5.97
CA PRO A 412 18.97 -10.34 5.47
C PRO A 412 18.64 -10.07 3.98
N THR A 413 18.44 -11.13 3.20
CA THR A 413 18.09 -11.03 1.75
C THR A 413 16.73 -10.33 1.56
N PRO A 414 16.64 -9.16 0.91
CA PRO A 414 15.36 -8.48 0.75
C PRO A 414 14.56 -9.02 -0.44
N ALA A 415 13.24 -9.14 -0.24
CA ALA A 415 12.29 -9.42 -1.32
C ALA A 415 11.46 -8.20 -1.71
N VAL A 416 11.31 -7.24 -0.80
CA VAL A 416 10.59 -5.99 -1.03
C VAL A 416 11.36 -4.83 -0.40
N ILE A 417 11.71 -3.84 -1.23
CA ILE A 417 12.37 -2.61 -0.80
C ILE A 417 11.47 -1.42 -1.13
N LEU A 418 11.27 -0.55 -0.15
CA LEU A 418 10.51 0.69 -0.30
C LEU A 418 11.45 1.89 -0.43
N ASN A 419 11.06 2.88 -1.22
CA ASN A 419 11.70 4.18 -1.29
C ASN A 419 10.64 5.29 -1.17
N ALA A 420 10.88 6.25 -0.28
CA ALA A 420 9.99 7.39 -0.05
C ALA A 420 10.67 8.74 -0.30
N THR A 421 11.87 8.75 -0.92
CA THR A 421 12.70 9.96 -1.07
C THR A 421 12.01 11.07 -1.88
N PHE A 422 11.39 10.72 -3.01
CA PHE A 422 10.70 11.68 -3.88
C PHE A 422 9.18 11.59 -3.74
N SER A 423 8.68 10.36 -3.77
CA SER A 423 7.30 9.93 -3.54
C SER A 423 7.39 8.43 -3.20
N ARG A 424 6.30 7.67 -3.34
CA ARG A 424 6.24 6.25 -2.98
C ARG A 424 6.67 5.37 -4.16
N ALA A 425 7.84 4.77 -4.05
CA ALA A 425 8.33 3.75 -4.99
C ALA A 425 8.59 2.43 -4.25
N ALA A 426 8.21 1.30 -4.82
CA ALA A 426 8.56 -0.02 -4.30
C ALA A 426 9.16 -0.87 -5.40
N TRP A 427 10.17 -1.66 -5.02
CA TRP A 427 10.62 -2.81 -5.79
C TRP A 427 10.19 -4.08 -5.05
N ILE A 428 9.72 -5.08 -5.79
CA ILE A 428 9.36 -6.41 -5.31
C ILE A 428 9.94 -7.45 -6.27
N ALA A 429 10.53 -8.51 -5.73
CA ALA A 429 10.99 -9.66 -6.51
C ALA A 429 9.87 -10.22 -7.40
N ASN A 430 10.22 -10.79 -8.55
CA ASN A 430 9.23 -11.29 -9.50
C ASN A 430 8.55 -12.58 -8.97
N PHE A 431 7.38 -12.40 -8.37
CA PHE A 431 6.59 -13.51 -7.85
C PHE A 431 5.67 -14.17 -8.90
N THR A 432 5.68 -13.70 -10.15
CA THR A 432 4.73 -14.17 -11.19
C THR A 432 5.15 -15.48 -11.86
N GLU A 433 6.40 -15.93 -11.66
CA GLU A 433 6.94 -17.14 -12.28
C GLU A 433 6.54 -18.40 -11.48
N ASN A 434 5.69 -19.23 -12.09
CA ASN A 434 5.25 -20.57 -11.64
C ASN A 434 3.98 -20.64 -10.77
N GLY A 435 3.06 -19.70 -10.94
CA GLY A 435 1.81 -19.69 -10.19
C GLY A 435 1.95 -18.89 -8.89
N VAL A 436 0.85 -18.27 -8.49
CA VAL A 436 0.83 -17.25 -7.44
C VAL A 436 -0.22 -17.63 -6.40
N GLY A 437 0.19 -17.70 -5.13
CA GLY A 437 -0.70 -17.84 -3.99
C GLY A 437 -1.54 -16.58 -3.78
N ASP A 438 -2.47 -16.64 -2.84
CA ASP A 438 -3.31 -15.50 -2.49
C ASP A 438 -2.55 -14.50 -1.58
N ASP A 439 -1.54 -14.95 -0.85
CA ASP A 439 -0.68 -14.12 -0.02
C ASP A 439 0.23 -13.17 -0.84
N GLU A 440 0.85 -13.62 -1.94
CA GLU A 440 1.66 -12.71 -2.77
C GLU A 440 0.78 -11.70 -3.52
N ARG A 441 -0.42 -12.12 -3.96
CA ARG A 441 -1.41 -11.20 -4.54
C ARG A 441 -1.79 -10.12 -3.53
N LEU A 442 -2.02 -10.50 -2.27
CA LEU A 442 -2.38 -9.53 -1.25
C LEU A 442 -1.21 -8.60 -0.89
N LEU A 443 0.02 -9.12 -0.85
CA LEU A 443 1.21 -8.30 -0.67
C LEU A 443 1.33 -7.26 -1.79
N PHE A 444 1.14 -7.68 -3.05
CA PHE A 444 1.15 -6.78 -4.19
C PHE A 444 0.02 -5.74 -4.13
N ILE A 445 -1.22 -6.15 -3.81
CA ILE A 445 -2.35 -5.22 -3.57
C ILE A 445 -1.98 -4.19 -2.50
N SER A 446 -1.34 -4.62 -1.41
CA SER A 446 -0.93 -3.76 -0.30
C SER A 446 0.07 -2.69 -0.76
N LEU A 447 1.00 -3.04 -1.64
CA LEU A 447 1.93 -2.09 -2.26
C LEU A 447 1.21 -1.10 -3.18
N LEU A 448 0.23 -1.54 -3.99
CA LEU A 448 -0.56 -0.65 -4.83
C LEU A 448 -1.40 0.35 -4.02
N LEU A 449 -2.03 -0.13 -2.94
CA LEU A 449 -2.79 0.72 -2.01
C LEU A 449 -1.90 1.76 -1.34
N TRP A 450 -0.68 1.37 -0.96
CA TRP A 450 0.31 2.30 -0.43
C TRP A 450 0.75 3.32 -1.48
N ALA A 451 1.23 2.87 -2.63
CA ALA A 451 1.76 3.71 -3.70
C ALA A 451 0.72 4.74 -4.20
N SER A 452 -0.55 4.35 -4.30
CA SER A 452 -1.66 5.21 -4.77
C SER A 452 -2.18 6.24 -3.76
N ASN A 453 -1.78 6.12 -2.49
CA ASN A 453 -2.28 6.97 -1.41
C ASN A 453 -1.65 8.37 -1.43
N LYS A 454 -2.35 9.33 -2.03
CA LYS A 454 -1.86 10.71 -2.17
C LYS A 454 -1.87 11.46 -0.84
N LYS A 455 -0.81 12.21 -0.55
CA LYS A 455 -0.84 13.30 0.43
C LYS A 455 -1.86 14.32 -0.06
N SER A 456 -2.84 14.64 0.78
CA SER A 456 -3.80 15.68 0.49
C SER A 456 -3.09 17.02 0.38
N GLU A 457 -3.04 17.58 -0.83
CA GLU A 457 -2.65 18.98 -0.98
C GLU A 457 -3.72 19.87 -0.36
N ALA A 458 -3.31 20.68 0.62
CA ALA A 458 -4.05 21.83 1.07
C ALA A 458 -4.08 22.85 -0.08
N THR A 459 -5.10 22.75 -0.93
CA THR A 459 -5.37 23.76 -1.94
C THR A 459 -5.89 25.01 -1.23
N VAL A 460 -5.00 25.97 -1.00
CA VAL A 460 -5.40 27.34 -0.66
C VAL A 460 -6.27 27.84 -1.82
N PRO A 461 -7.53 28.27 -1.55
CA PRO A 461 -8.42 28.81 -2.57
C PRO A 461 -7.73 29.88 -3.44
N GLU A 462 -7.98 29.88 -4.76
CA GLU A 462 -7.33 30.82 -5.70
C GLU A 462 -7.55 32.30 -5.34
N ASN A 463 -8.63 32.63 -4.65
CA ASN A 463 -8.90 33.98 -4.16
C ASN A 463 -8.02 34.40 -2.96
N LEU A 464 -7.11 33.53 -2.53
CA LEU A 464 -6.14 33.75 -1.44
C LEU A 464 -4.68 33.52 -1.88
N ARG A 465 -4.44 33.22 -3.17
CA ARG A 465 -3.11 33.28 -3.82
C ARG A 465 -2.95 34.62 -4.50
#